data_AF-A0A925WJU1-F1
#
_entry.id   AF-A0A925WJU1-F1
#
_cell.length_a   1.000
_cell.length_b   1.000
_cell.length_c   1.000
_cell.angle_alpha   90.00
_cell.angle_beta   90.00
_cell.angle_gamma   90.00
#
_symmetry.space_group_name_H-M   'P 1'
#
loop_
_entity.id
_entity.type
_entity.pdbx_description
1 polymer ?
#
loop_
_entity_poly.entity_id
_entity_poly.type
_entity_poly.pdbx_seq_one_letter_code
_entity_poly.pdbx_strand_id
1 'polypeptide(L)' 'MLILFDIDGTLLLTQGAGRESTREAMLEVFGTESTVATHTFGGKTDWQTLTELLTAHGVDAET' A
#
# COMPACT_ATOMS: atom_id res chain seq x y z
N MET A 1 -13.66 3.15 29.32
CA MET A 1 -12.56 3.86 28.60
C MET A 1 -12.22 3.02 27.38
N LEU A 2 -12.20 3.62 26.20
CA LEU A 2 -11.87 2.94 24.94
C LEU A 2 -10.52 3.47 24.46
N ILE A 3 -9.62 2.55 24.12
CA ILE A 3 -8.32 2.85 23.52
C ILE A 3 -8.20 2.01 22.26
N LEU A 4 -7.86 2.66 21.15
CA LEU A 4 -7.63 2.01 19.85
C LEU A 4 -6.15 2.16 19.48
N PHE A 5 -5.56 1.08 19.01
CA PHE A 5 -4.18 1.05 18.54
C PHE A 5 -4.16 0.81 17.04
N ASP A 6 -3.33 1.58 16.36
CA ASP A 6 -2.86 1.26 15.03
C ASP A 6 -1.92 0.03 15.06
N ILE A 7 -1.67 -0.62 13.92
CA ILE A 7 -0.83 -1.82 13.84
C ILE A 7 0.59 -1.46 13.42
N ASP A 8 0.77 -0.95 12.20
CA ASP A 8 2.08 -0.81 11.56
C ASP A 8 2.90 0.32 12.17
N GLY A 9 4.08 -0.01 12.72
CA GLY A 9 4.91 0.99 13.41
C GLY A 9 4.39 1.36 14.80
N THR A 10 3.23 0.83 15.21
CA THR A 10 2.65 1.02 16.55
C THR A 10 2.78 -0.27 17.38
N LEU A 11 2.13 -1.36 16.96
CA LEU A 11 2.16 -2.65 17.66
C LEU A 11 3.30 -3.56 17.17
N LEU A 12 3.70 -3.43 15.91
CA LEU A 12 4.78 -4.25 15.33
C LEU A 12 5.50 -3.54 14.18
N LEU A 13 6.75 -3.97 13.95
CA LEU A 13 7.55 -3.58 12.79
C LEU A 13 7.59 -4.73 11.79
N THR A 14 6.92 -4.56 10.65
CA THR A 14 6.78 -5.59 9.61
C THR A 14 8.05 -5.83 8.79
N GLN A 15 9.10 -5.03 8.98
CA GLN A 15 10.36 -5.09 8.22
C GLN A 15 10.15 -5.11 6.69
N GLY A 16 9.16 -4.37 6.21
CA GLY A 16 8.89 -4.23 4.77
C GLY A 16 7.99 -5.31 4.18
N ALA A 17 7.50 -6.28 4.97
CA ALA A 17 6.63 -7.34 4.46
C ALA A 17 5.40 -6.80 3.71
N GLY A 18 4.75 -5.75 4.22
CA GLY A 18 3.61 -5.13 3.53
C GLY A 18 3.97 -4.58 2.15
N ARG A 19 5.14 -3.94 2.02
CA ARG A 19 5.62 -3.42 0.73
C ARG A 19 5.89 -4.56 -0.26
N GLU A 20 6.53 -5.63 0.19
CA GLU A 20 6.82 -6.77 -0.68
C GLU A 20 5.52 -7.47 -1.13
N SER A 21 4.56 -7.64 -0.22
CA SER A 21 3.25 -8.20 -0.57
C SER A 21 2.52 -7.33 -1.60
N THR A 22 2.53 -6.00 -1.45
CA THR A 22 1.95 -5.10 -2.45
C THR A 22 2.69 -5.19 -3.79
N ARG A 23 4.03 -5.27 -3.78
CA ARG A 23 4.84 -5.40 -5.00
C ARG A 23 4.47 -6.65 -5.79
N GLU A 24 4.41 -7.80 -5.11
CA GLU A 24 4.07 -9.08 -5.75
C GLU A 24 2.63 -9.08 -6.29
N ALA A 25 1.66 -8.58 -5.52
CA ALA A 25 0.28 -8.47 -5.96
C ALA A 25 0.11 -7.52 -7.17
N MET A 26 0.86 -6.41 -7.19
CA MET A 26 0.87 -5.45 -8.29
C MET A 26 1.41 -6.09 -9.58
N LEU A 27 2.49 -6.86 -9.49
CA LEU A 27 3.04 -7.61 -10.62
C LEU A 27 2.08 -8.69 -11.11
N GLU A 28 1.42 -9.42 -10.19
CA GLU A 28 0.47 -10.48 -10.53
C GLU A 28 -0.79 -9.94 -11.22
N VAL A 29 -1.41 -8.89 -10.68
CA VAL A 29 -2.73 -8.41 -11.12
C VAL A 29 -2.62 -7.36 -12.23
N PHE A 30 -1.66 -6.44 -12.13
CA PHE A 30 -1.53 -5.30 -13.04
C PHE A 30 -0.33 -5.40 -13.99
N GLY A 31 0.55 -6.39 -13.80
CA GLY A 31 1.74 -6.56 -14.63
C GLY A 31 2.81 -5.47 -14.47
N THR A 32 2.71 -4.64 -13.42
CA THR A 32 3.62 -3.53 -13.15
C THR A 32 3.79 -3.35 -11.65
N GLU A 33 5.01 -3.06 -11.18
CA GLU A 33 5.25 -2.65 -9.79
C GLU A 33 5.08 -1.13 -9.56
N SER A 34 4.75 -0.36 -10.61
CA SER A 34 4.62 1.10 -10.57
C SER A 34 5.81 1.74 -9.81
N THR A 35 5.53 2.52 -8.77
CA THR A 35 6.51 3.17 -7.89
C THR A 35 6.52 2.57 -6.49
N VAL A 36 6.09 1.31 -6.31
CA VAL A 36 5.99 0.64 -4.99
C VAL A 36 7.28 0.76 -4.19
N ALA A 37 8.45 0.65 -4.83
CA ALA A 37 9.76 0.75 -4.19
C ALA A 37 10.03 2.11 -3.52
N THR A 38 9.43 3.20 -3.99
CA THR A 38 9.63 4.57 -3.47
C THR A 38 8.38 5.19 -2.87
N HIS A 39 7.23 4.53 -3.00
CA HIS A 39 5.95 5.03 -2.49
C HIS A 39 5.93 5.06 -0.96
N THR A 40 5.24 6.04 -0.38
CA THR A 40 5.06 6.16 1.08
C THR A 40 3.76 5.47 1.51
N PHE A 41 3.87 4.41 2.31
CA PHE A 41 2.73 3.59 2.76
C PHE A 41 2.13 4.04 4.10
N GLY A 42 2.98 4.52 5.02
CA GLY A 42 2.59 4.74 6.41
C GLY A 42 1.40 5.70 6.57
N GLY A 43 0.43 5.30 7.39
CA GLY A 43 -0.76 6.10 7.72
C GLY A 43 -1.85 6.15 6.65
N LYS A 44 -1.70 5.40 5.55
CA LYS A 44 -2.69 5.27 4.49
C LYS A 44 -3.41 3.93 4.57
N THR A 45 -4.61 3.88 3.99
CA THR A 45 -5.25 2.59 3.72
C THR A 45 -4.62 1.92 2.51
N ASP A 46 -4.75 0.60 2.41
CA ASP A 46 -4.29 -0.15 1.24
C ASP A 46 -4.98 0.34 -0.04
N TRP A 47 -6.27 0.70 0.05
CA TRP A 47 -7.02 1.24 -1.09
C TRP A 47 -6.44 2.54 -1.61
N GLN A 48 -6.18 3.50 -0.71
CA GLN A 48 -5.56 4.77 -1.08
C GLN A 48 -4.17 4.52 -1.70
N THR A 49 -3.37 3.65 -1.10
CA THR A 49 -2.04 3.30 -1.62
C THR A 49 -2.13 2.70 -3.03
N LEU A 50 -3.05 1.77 -3.25
CA LEU A 50 -3.26 1.13 -4.55
C LEU A 50 -3.69 2.14 -5.62
N THR A 51 -4.67 3.01 -5.32
CA THR A 51 -5.10 4.04 -6.25
C THR A 51 -3.96 4.98 -6.62
N GLU A 52 -3.20 5.48 -5.64
CA GLU A 52 -2.08 6.40 -5.91
C GLU A 52 -0.99 5.73 -6.77
N LEU A 53 -0.74 4.43 -6.57
CA LEU A 53 0.18 3.66 -7.41
C LEU A 53 -0.33 3.47 -8.84
N LEU A 54 -1.63 3.33 -9.03
CA LEU A 54 -2.23 3.07 -10.35
C LEU A 54 -2.68 4.33 -11.09
N THR A 55 -2.71 5.50 -10.44
CA THR A 55 -3.09 6.77 -11.09
C THR A 55 -2.19 7.07 -12.30
N ALA A 56 -0.88 6.81 -12.20
CA ALA A 56 0.06 6.97 -13.33
C ALA A 56 -0.22 6.01 -14.50
N HIS A 57 -1.04 4.98 -14.28
CA HIS A 57 -1.48 3.99 -15.25
C HIS A 57 -2.93 4.21 -15.72
N GLY A 58 -3.56 5.34 -15.33
CA GLY A 58 -4.91 5.73 -15.77
C GLY A 58 -6.04 5.03 -15.01
N VAL A 59 -5.78 4.52 -13.80
CA VAL A 59 -6.81 3.98 -12.91
C VAL A 59 -7.04 4.97 -11.78
N ASP A 60 -8.25 5.52 -11.73
CA ASP A 60 -8.66 6.49 -10.72
C ASP A 60 -9.52 5.81 -9.64
N ALA A 61 -9.59 6.38 -8.42
CA ALA A 61 -10.33 5.81 -7.28
C ALA A 61 -11.83 5.65 -7.51
N GLU A 62 -12.36 6.26 -8.57
CA GLU A 62 -13.78 6.36 -8.90
C GLU A 62 -14.19 5.42 -10.04
N THR A 63 -13.23 4.69 -10.62
CA THR A 63 -13.47 3.69 -11.68
C THR A 63 -13.76 2.32 -11.07
#